data_AF-A0A7S1P9K6-F1
#
_entry.id   AF-A0A7S1P9K6-F1
#
_cell.length_a   1.000
_cell.length_b   1.000
_cell.length_c   1.000
_cell.angle_alpha   90.00
_cell.angle_beta   90.00
_cell.angle_gamma   90.00
#
_symmetry.space_group_name_H-M   'P 1'
#
loop_
_entity.id
_entity.type
_entity.pdbx_description
1 polymer ?
#
loop_
_entity_poly.entity_id
_entity_poly.type
_entity_poly.pdbx_seq_one_letter_code
_entity_poly.pdbx_strand_id
1 'polypeptide(L)'
;ERGVSCGGAAPGQDIAASPTVHDGFSLVEKAPVEQPVDQDDGSTKVASHQPRLFQLPQEVERDILWPLLGNDLAVSLAHTRGTCRPGRDRVSADLLESLIHTQLTSKGLKDIITFQLASMDFLQRLLYALQNSGKWAAMVPIIRVAKHQGRGGGRQLPIELTSGDVE
;
A
#
# COMPACT_ATOMS: atom_id res chain seq x y z
N GLU A 1 -16.31 -16.71 46.77
CA GLU A 1 -16.05 -18.09 47.20
C GLU A 1 -17.02 -19.04 46.49
N ARG A 2 -16.50 -20.19 46.04
CA ARG A 2 -17.18 -21.48 45.75
C ARG A 2 -18.35 -21.42 44.76
N GLY A 3 -18.28 -21.96 43.55
CA GLY A 3 -17.69 -23.24 43.17
C GLY A 3 -18.82 -24.27 43.07
N VAL A 4 -19.30 -24.55 41.86
CA VAL A 4 -20.13 -25.73 41.57
C VAL A 4 -19.33 -26.66 40.68
N SER A 5 -18.92 -27.76 41.30
CA SER A 5 -18.27 -28.92 40.74
C SER A 5 -19.35 -29.93 40.38
N CYS A 6 -19.31 -30.49 39.16
CA CYS A 6 -19.92 -31.77 38.85
C CYS A 6 -18.86 -32.62 38.15
N GLY A 7 -18.51 -33.74 38.78
CA GLY A 7 -17.40 -34.60 38.40
C GLY A 7 -17.75 -35.66 37.34
N GLY A 8 -16.70 -36.40 36.96
CA GLY A 8 -16.78 -37.64 36.21
C GLY A 8 -15.71 -37.79 35.12
N ALA A 9 -14.46 -38.10 35.51
CA ALA A 9 -13.46 -38.76 34.65
C ALA A 9 -13.42 -40.24 35.06
N ALA A 10 -13.26 -41.27 34.22
CA ALA A 10 -12.51 -41.47 32.96
C ALA A 10 -12.99 -42.82 32.33
N PRO A 11 -12.28 -43.47 31.36
CA PRO A 11 -11.50 -42.98 30.23
C PRO A 11 -11.92 -43.63 28.87
N GLY A 12 -11.46 -43.03 27.77
CA GLY A 12 -11.08 -43.77 26.56
C GLY A 12 -12.17 -43.97 25.51
N GLN A 13 -12.12 -43.15 24.46
CA GLN A 13 -12.27 -43.60 23.08
C GLN A 13 -11.88 -42.46 22.13
N ASP A 14 -10.82 -42.68 21.37
CA ASP A 14 -10.43 -41.87 20.23
C ASP A 14 -11.57 -41.83 19.22
N ILE A 15 -12.19 -40.66 19.04
CA ILE A 15 -13.06 -40.40 17.90
C ILE A 15 -12.31 -39.41 17.02
N ALA A 16 -11.65 -39.98 16.01
CA ALA A 16 -11.10 -39.24 14.89
C ALA A 16 -12.20 -38.38 14.27
N ALA A 17 -12.05 -37.06 14.38
CA ALA A 17 -12.89 -36.11 13.69
C ALA A 17 -12.54 -36.16 12.19
N SER A 18 -13.35 -36.87 11.41
CA SER A 18 -13.35 -36.75 9.95
C SER A 18 -13.74 -35.32 9.55
N PRO A 19 -12.93 -34.59 8.77
CA PRO A 19 -13.37 -33.32 8.22
C PRO A 19 -14.36 -33.58 7.08
N THR A 20 -15.62 -33.20 7.28
CA THR A 20 -16.63 -33.16 6.22
C THR A 20 -16.23 -32.08 5.22
N VAL A 21 -15.69 -32.50 4.08
CA VAL A 21 -15.37 -31.64 2.94
C VAL A 21 -16.66 -31.39 2.18
N HIS A 22 -17.02 -30.12 1.98
CA HIS A 22 -18.08 -29.74 1.05
C HIS A 22 -17.61 -30.00 -0.39
N ASP A 23 -18.39 -30.75 -1.16
CA ASP A 23 -18.16 -30.99 -2.58
C ASP A 23 -18.08 -29.65 -3.33
N GLY A 24 -16.86 -29.23 -3.66
CA GLY A 24 -16.61 -28.00 -4.43
C GLY A 24 -15.23 -27.38 -4.23
N PHE A 25 -14.51 -27.69 -3.16
CA PHE A 25 -13.15 -27.16 -2.94
C PHE A 25 -12.19 -28.26 -2.48
N SER A 26 -11.27 -28.67 -3.35
CA SER A 26 -10.14 -29.51 -2.96
C SER A 26 -9.01 -28.64 -2.41
N LEU A 27 -8.46 -29.05 -1.26
CA LEU A 27 -7.24 -28.48 -0.73
C LEU A 27 -6.09 -28.94 -1.65
N VAL A 28 -5.53 -28.04 -2.45
CA VAL A 28 -4.35 -28.35 -3.26
C VAL A 28 -3.15 -28.48 -2.31
N GLU A 29 -2.63 -29.70 -2.20
CA GLU A 29 -1.37 -30.01 -1.55
C GLU A 29 -0.26 -29.19 -2.22
N LYS A 30 0.57 -28.51 -1.42
CA LYS A 30 1.60 -27.59 -1.89
C LYS A 30 2.50 -28.25 -2.93
N ALA A 31 2.36 -27.86 -4.19
CA ALA A 31 3.38 -28.13 -5.20
C ALA A 31 4.69 -27.41 -4.82
N PRO A 32 5.86 -28.01 -5.07
CA PRO A 32 7.14 -27.34 -4.88
C PRO A 32 7.18 -26.07 -5.73
N VAL A 33 7.56 -24.95 -5.10
CA VAL A 33 7.81 -23.68 -5.80
C VAL A 33 9.07 -23.88 -6.66
N GLU A 34 8.87 -24.13 -7.95
CA GLU A 34 9.94 -23.91 -8.93
C GLU A 34 10.14 -22.40 -9.07
N GLN A 35 11.31 -21.92 -8.66
CA GLN A 35 11.74 -20.54 -8.88
C GLN A 35 11.94 -20.34 -10.39
N PRO A 36 11.33 -19.33 -11.03
CA PRO A 36 11.69 -18.95 -12.38
C PRO A 36 13.08 -18.31 -12.33
N VAL A 37 14.01 -18.91 -13.08
CA VAL A 37 15.31 -18.33 -13.39
C VAL A 37 15.07 -17.04 -14.17
N ASP A 38 15.56 -15.91 -13.66
CA ASP A 38 15.56 -14.63 -14.38
C ASP A 38 16.36 -14.79 -15.67
N GLN A 39 15.66 -14.91 -16.80
CA GLN A 39 16.24 -14.80 -18.12
C GLN A 39 16.00 -13.37 -18.60
N ASP A 40 17.05 -12.55 -18.47
CA ASP A 40 17.14 -11.17 -18.94
C ASP A 40 17.05 -11.14 -20.46
N ASP A 41 15.83 -10.99 -20.99
CA ASP A 41 15.61 -10.58 -22.38
C ASP A 41 15.31 -9.08 -22.39
N GLY A 42 16.33 -8.33 -22.82
CA GLY A 42 16.32 -6.88 -22.90
C GLY A 42 15.22 -6.36 -23.82
N SER A 43 14.04 -6.11 -23.25
CA SER A 43 12.97 -5.36 -23.90
C SER A 43 12.53 -4.18 -23.04
N THR A 44 13.04 -3.02 -23.43
CA THR A 44 12.72 -1.67 -22.95
C THR A 44 11.21 -1.40 -22.94
N LYS A 45 10.55 -1.70 -21.83
CA LYS A 45 9.42 -0.94 -21.32
C LYS A 45 9.68 -0.72 -19.85
N VAL A 46 9.85 0.54 -19.44
CA VAL A 46 9.74 0.92 -18.04
C VAL A 46 8.28 0.67 -17.66
N ALA A 47 7.94 -0.60 -17.38
CA ALA A 47 6.74 -0.93 -16.67
C ALA A 47 6.90 -0.23 -15.34
N SER A 48 6.08 0.80 -15.12
CA SER A 48 5.87 1.36 -13.79
C SER A 48 5.64 0.19 -12.85
N HIS A 49 6.65 -0.18 -12.08
CA HIS A 49 6.57 -1.25 -11.10
C HIS A 49 5.57 -0.77 -10.06
N GLN A 50 4.30 -1.11 -10.25
CA GLN A 50 3.32 -0.88 -9.21
C GLN A 50 3.75 -1.71 -8.00
N PRO A 51 3.79 -1.10 -6.81
CA PRO A 51 4.16 -1.83 -5.60
C PRO A 51 3.30 -3.09 -5.44
N ARG A 52 3.89 -4.17 -4.90
CA ARG A 52 3.15 -5.39 -4.58
C ARG A 52 2.75 -5.37 -3.11
N LEU A 53 1.47 -5.18 -2.84
CA LEU A 53 0.88 -5.17 -1.51
C LEU A 53 0.88 -6.59 -0.90
N PHE A 54 0.29 -7.58 -1.58
CA PHE A 54 0.13 -8.93 -1.03
C PHE A 54 1.07 -9.99 -1.64
N GLN A 55 1.99 -9.60 -2.55
CA GLN A 55 2.87 -10.54 -3.28
C GLN A 55 2.05 -11.59 -4.04
N LEU A 56 0.92 -11.17 -4.61
CA LEU A 56 0.14 -12.00 -5.51
C LEU A 56 0.83 -12.04 -6.89
N PRO A 57 0.46 -12.99 -7.78
CA PRO A 57 0.83 -12.89 -9.19
C PRO A 57 0.55 -11.48 -9.72
N GLN A 58 1.46 -10.94 -10.51
CA GLN A 58 1.48 -9.52 -10.88
C GLN A 58 0.17 -9.09 -11.56
N GLU A 59 -0.39 -9.98 -12.38
CA GLU A 59 -1.65 -9.78 -13.11
C GLU A 59 -2.82 -9.67 -12.13
N VAL A 60 -2.85 -10.51 -11.09
CA VAL A 60 -3.91 -10.47 -10.07
C VAL A 60 -3.83 -9.18 -9.26
N GLU A 61 -2.62 -8.79 -8.87
CA GLU A 61 -2.43 -7.58 -8.09
C GLU A 61 -2.81 -6.33 -8.89
N ARG A 62 -2.32 -6.23 -10.14
CA ARG A 62 -2.58 -5.10 -11.04
C ARG A 62 -4.02 -5.04 -11.52
N ASP A 63 -4.59 -6.15 -11.98
CA ASP A 63 -5.87 -6.16 -12.71
C ASP A 63 -7.08 -6.41 -11.81
N ILE A 64 -6.87 -6.90 -10.58
CA ILE A 64 -7.95 -7.22 -9.65
C ILE A 64 -7.79 -6.42 -8.36
N LEU A 65 -6.68 -6.58 -7.64
CA LEU A 65 -6.53 -5.98 -6.31
C LEU A 65 -6.54 -4.44 -6.35
N TRP A 66 -5.66 -3.83 -7.16
CA TRP A 66 -5.57 -2.37 -7.24
C TRP A 66 -6.89 -1.72 -7.70
N PRO A 67 -7.61 -2.24 -8.71
CA PRO A 67 -8.95 -1.75 -9.05
C PRO A 67 -9.99 -1.89 -7.93
N LEU A 68 -9.93 -2.97 -7.13
CA LEU A 68 -10.83 -3.17 -5.99
C LEU A 68 -10.60 -2.15 -4.87
N LEU A 69 -9.36 -1.65 -4.71
CA LEU A 69 -9.08 -0.56 -3.77
C LEU A 69 -9.67 0.77 -4.24
N GLY A 70 -10.11 0.87 -5.49
CA GLY A 70 -10.86 2.01 -6.01
C GLY A 70 -10.03 3.27 -6.23
N ASN A 71 -10.73 4.35 -6.57
CA ASN A 71 -10.11 5.64 -6.93
C ASN A 71 -9.57 6.39 -5.71
N ASP A 72 -10.15 6.18 -4.52
CA ASP A 72 -9.66 6.77 -3.27
C ASP A 72 -8.69 5.79 -2.58
N LEU A 73 -7.58 5.56 -3.27
CA LEU A 73 -6.63 4.55 -2.87
C LEU A 73 -6.00 4.86 -1.49
N ALA A 74 -5.80 6.13 -1.16
CA ALA A 74 -5.29 6.55 0.15
C ALA A 74 -6.22 6.09 1.29
N VAL A 75 -7.54 6.29 1.13
CA VAL A 75 -8.54 5.87 2.12
C VAL A 75 -8.61 4.35 2.19
N SER A 76 -8.65 3.66 1.05
CA SER A 76 -8.71 2.20 1.03
C SER A 76 -7.49 1.57 1.72
N LEU A 77 -6.28 2.07 1.44
CA LEU A 77 -5.06 1.59 2.12
C LEU A 77 -5.08 1.90 3.62
N ALA A 78 -5.64 3.04 4.05
CA ALA A 78 -5.80 3.38 5.48
C ALA A 78 -6.68 2.34 6.16
N HIS A 79 -7.80 2.02 5.51
CA HIS A 79 -8.75 1.05 5.99
C HIS A 79 -8.15 -0.35 6.04
N THR A 80 -7.47 -0.79 4.99
CA THR A 80 -6.76 -2.08 4.96
C THR A 80 -5.73 -2.20 6.08
N ARG A 81 -4.96 -1.13 6.33
CA ARG A 81 -3.97 -1.08 7.44
C ARG A 81 -4.63 -1.18 8.82
N GLY A 82 -5.80 -0.55 8.99
CA GLY A 82 -6.52 -0.49 10.25
C GLY A 82 -7.32 -1.75 10.58
N THR A 83 -7.78 -2.50 9.58
CA THR A 83 -8.76 -3.58 9.76
C THR A 83 -8.15 -4.96 9.95
N CYS A 84 -6.98 -5.26 9.37
CA CYS A 84 -6.39 -6.59 9.45
C CYS A 84 -4.87 -6.55 9.66
N ARG A 85 -4.34 -7.56 10.37
CA ARG A 85 -2.89 -7.69 10.63
C ARG A 85 -2.09 -7.78 9.32
N PRO A 86 -2.48 -8.59 8.31
CA PRO A 86 -1.77 -8.60 7.04
C PRO A 86 -1.76 -7.22 6.36
N GLY A 87 -2.88 -6.50 6.39
CA GLY A 87 -2.95 -5.14 5.85
C GLY A 87 -1.99 -4.18 6.57
N ARG A 88 -1.87 -4.30 7.89
CA ARG A 88 -0.89 -3.52 8.67
C ARG A 88 0.56 -3.81 8.26
N ASP A 89 0.87 -5.09 8.08
CA ASP A 89 2.24 -5.53 7.74
C ASP A 89 2.59 -5.18 6.29
N ARG A 90 1.59 -5.10 5.39
CA ARG A 90 1.79 -4.85 3.96
C ARG A 90 1.67 -3.38 3.55
N VAL A 91 0.85 -2.58 4.23
CA VAL A 91 0.80 -1.13 4.02
C VAL A 91 1.95 -0.49 4.79
N SER A 92 3.15 -0.52 4.20
CA SER A 92 4.39 0.01 4.77
C SER A 92 4.65 1.47 4.39
N ALA A 93 5.64 2.10 5.04
CA ALA A 93 6.11 3.43 4.68
C ALA A 93 6.63 3.45 3.24
N ASP A 94 7.51 2.50 2.89
CA ASP A 94 8.07 2.36 1.53
C ASP A 94 6.99 2.27 0.44
N LEU A 95 5.89 1.55 0.73
CA LEU A 95 4.73 1.48 -0.17
C LEU A 95 4.11 2.88 -0.37
N LEU A 96 3.81 3.58 0.72
CA LEU A 96 3.21 4.91 0.65
C LEU A 96 4.13 5.91 -0.02
N GLU A 97 5.43 5.89 0.29
CA GLU A 97 6.44 6.73 -0.36
C GLU A 97 6.51 6.48 -1.87
N SER A 98 6.51 5.22 -2.29
CA SER A 98 6.50 4.85 -3.71
C SER A 98 5.25 5.37 -4.43
N LEU A 99 4.08 5.27 -3.80
CA LEU A 99 2.82 5.79 -4.34
C LEU A 99 2.84 7.33 -4.42
N ILE A 100 3.37 8.01 -3.39
CA ILE A 100 3.53 9.47 -3.38
C ILE A 100 4.47 9.91 -4.50
N HIS A 101 5.64 9.26 -4.66
CA HIS A 101 6.56 9.58 -5.75
C HIS A 101 5.93 9.38 -7.14
N THR A 102 5.11 8.35 -7.30
CA THR A 102 4.35 8.12 -8.53
C THR A 102 3.36 9.26 -8.79
N GLN A 103 2.62 9.70 -7.77
CA GLN A 103 1.70 10.84 -7.86
C GLN A 103 2.43 12.16 -8.16
N LEU A 104 3.55 12.42 -7.49
CA LEU A 104 4.36 13.61 -7.75
C LEU A 104 4.89 13.61 -9.18
N THR A 105 5.33 12.47 -9.69
CA THR A 105 5.84 12.34 -11.06
C THR A 105 4.72 12.55 -12.08
N SER A 106 3.57 11.89 -11.92
CA SER A 106 2.45 12.01 -12.85
C SER A 106 1.84 13.41 -12.90
N LYS A 107 1.96 14.17 -11.80
CA LYS A 107 1.48 15.56 -11.67
C LYS A 107 2.53 16.60 -12.05
N GLY A 108 3.75 16.21 -12.43
CA GLY A 108 4.84 17.13 -12.79
C GLY A 108 5.46 17.87 -11.58
N LEU A 109 5.30 17.31 -10.38
CA LEU A 109 5.73 17.89 -9.10
C LEU A 109 7.07 17.33 -8.60
N LYS A 110 7.65 16.30 -9.25
CA LYS A 110 8.88 15.61 -8.79
C LYS A 110 10.04 16.55 -8.44
N ASP A 111 10.30 17.57 -9.26
CA ASP A 111 11.40 18.53 -9.03
C ASP A 111 10.93 19.84 -8.37
N ILE A 112 9.69 19.84 -7.86
CA ILE A 112 9.05 21.01 -7.23
C ILE A 112 8.81 20.73 -5.76
N ILE A 113 8.51 19.49 -5.40
CA ILE A 113 8.19 19.05 -4.06
C ILE A 113 9.09 17.87 -3.73
N THR A 114 9.75 17.95 -2.58
CA THR A 114 10.38 16.82 -1.89
C THR A 114 9.75 16.70 -0.51
N PHE A 115 9.84 15.54 0.13
CA PHE A 115 9.25 15.32 1.44
C PHE A 115 10.14 14.40 2.27
N GLN A 116 10.16 14.62 3.58
CA GLN A 116 10.78 13.72 4.56
C GLN A 116 9.82 13.60 5.74
N LEU A 117 8.90 12.63 5.66
CA LEU A 117 7.83 12.44 6.64
C LEU A 117 8.07 11.16 7.42
N ALA A 118 8.38 11.28 8.71
CA ALA A 118 8.69 10.13 9.56
C ALA A 118 7.45 9.31 10.00
N SER A 119 6.24 9.82 9.77
CA SER A 119 4.98 9.19 10.22
C SER A 119 4.20 8.60 9.05
N MET A 120 3.75 7.35 9.25
CA MET A 120 2.79 6.68 8.38
C MET A 120 1.52 7.50 8.14
N ASP A 121 1.04 8.22 9.16
CA ASP A 121 -0.18 9.01 9.04
C ASP A 121 0.05 10.26 8.19
N PHE A 122 1.23 10.87 8.27
CA PHE A 122 1.60 12.01 7.43
C PHE A 122 1.78 11.59 5.97
N LEU A 123 2.40 10.44 5.71
CA LEU A 123 2.48 9.86 4.37
C LEU A 123 1.08 9.60 3.79
N GLN A 124 0.18 9.05 4.60
CA GLN A 124 -1.20 8.77 4.18
C GLN A 124 -1.99 10.04 3.85
N ARG A 125 -1.86 11.08 4.67
CA ARG A 125 -2.47 12.39 4.43
C ARG A 125 -1.90 13.05 3.17
N LEU A 126 -0.60 12.99 2.95
CA LEU A 126 0.02 13.51 1.73
C LEU A 126 -0.49 12.77 0.49
N LEU A 127 -0.56 11.44 0.53
CA LEU A 127 -1.11 10.64 -0.56
C LEU A 127 -2.57 11.01 -0.85
N TYR A 128 -3.39 11.12 0.20
CA TYR A 128 -4.79 11.56 0.09
C TYR A 128 -4.91 12.95 -0.53
N ALA A 129 -4.10 13.91 -0.06
CA ALA A 129 -4.06 15.27 -0.58
C ALA A 129 -3.70 15.25 -2.07
N LEU A 130 -2.67 14.51 -2.49
CA LEU A 130 -2.28 14.42 -3.90
C LEU A 130 -3.36 13.79 -4.77
N GLN A 131 -4.06 12.76 -4.30
CA GLN A 131 -5.13 12.10 -5.05
C GLN A 131 -6.37 12.98 -5.21
N ASN A 132 -6.74 13.72 -4.16
CA ASN A 132 -7.99 14.47 -4.11
C ASN A 132 -7.84 15.98 -4.41
N SER A 133 -6.62 16.46 -4.62
CA SER A 133 -6.35 17.85 -5.01
C SER A 133 -6.45 18.08 -6.52
N GLY A 134 -6.68 19.35 -6.90
CA GLY A 134 -6.98 19.78 -8.26
C GLY A 134 -5.86 19.58 -9.28
N LYS A 135 -6.02 20.20 -10.46
CA LYS A 135 -5.11 20.03 -11.61
C LYS A 135 -3.76 20.72 -11.38
N TRP A 136 -2.82 20.00 -10.79
CA TRP A 136 -1.45 20.47 -10.53
C TRP A 136 -0.67 20.89 -11.76
N ALA A 137 -0.89 20.27 -12.92
CA ALA A 137 -0.17 20.58 -14.15
C ALA A 137 -0.26 22.07 -14.53
N ALA A 138 -1.40 22.71 -14.30
CA ALA A 138 -1.58 24.15 -14.55
C ALA A 138 -0.89 25.03 -13.49
N MET A 139 -0.72 24.51 -12.27
CA MET A 139 -0.09 25.22 -11.15
C MET A 139 1.44 25.13 -11.18
N VAL A 140 2.01 24.08 -11.77
CA VAL A 140 3.46 23.87 -11.86
C VAL A 140 4.22 25.10 -12.38
N PRO A 141 3.85 25.71 -13.53
CA PRO A 141 4.52 26.92 -14.02
C PRO A 141 4.39 28.10 -13.05
N ILE A 142 3.21 28.26 -12.43
CA ILE A 142 2.93 29.35 -11.49
C ILE A 142 3.82 29.23 -10.25
N ILE A 143 3.96 28.01 -9.69
CA ILE A 143 4.81 27.74 -8.52
C ILE A 143 6.27 28.07 -8.84
N ARG A 144 6.77 27.64 -10.01
CA ARG A 144 8.15 27.94 -10.45
C ARG A 144 8.39 29.43 -10.58
N VAL A 145 7.47 30.17 -11.21
CA VAL A 145 7.59 31.63 -11.33
C VAL A 145 7.54 32.30 -9.96
N ALA A 146 6.59 31.91 -9.09
CA ALA A 146 6.47 32.47 -7.75
C ALA A 146 7.77 32.29 -6.94
N LYS A 147 8.39 31.10 -7.02
CA LYS A 147 9.67 30.81 -6.36
C LYS A 147 10.83 31.57 -6.97
N HIS A 148 10.91 31.69 -8.30
CA HIS A 148 11.90 32.54 -8.95
C HIS A 148 11.79 34.02 -8.52
N GLN A 149 10.57 34.49 -8.25
CA GLN A 149 10.29 35.82 -7.72
C GLN A 149 10.50 35.92 -6.20
N GLY A 150 11.01 34.88 -5.54
CA GLY A 150 11.27 34.85 -4.09
C GLY A 150 10.03 34.79 -3.20
N ARG A 151 8.86 34.43 -3.75
CA ARG A 151 7.63 34.30 -2.97
C ARG A 151 7.58 32.92 -2.29
N GLY A 152 7.30 32.88 -0.99
CA GLY A 152 7.10 31.65 -0.22
C GLY A 152 8.38 31.05 0.38
N GLY A 153 9.22 31.86 1.05
CA GLY A 153 10.25 31.35 1.97
C GLY A 153 11.58 30.90 1.36
N GLY A 154 11.80 31.08 0.05
CA GLY A 154 13.08 30.78 -0.60
C GLY A 154 13.02 30.83 -2.13
N ARG A 155 14.20 30.98 -2.78
CA ARG A 155 14.34 30.94 -4.25
C ARG A 155 14.63 29.54 -4.80
N GLN A 156 14.86 28.58 -3.91
CA GLN A 156 15.33 27.24 -4.29
C GLN A 156 14.16 26.26 -4.38
N LEU A 157 14.22 25.42 -5.41
CA LEU A 157 13.43 24.20 -5.55
C LEU A 157 14.37 23.00 -5.32
N PRO A 158 13.84 21.84 -4.89
CA PRO A 158 12.43 21.59 -4.53
C PRO A 158 12.00 22.23 -3.20
N ILE A 159 10.69 22.40 -3.00
CA ILE A 159 10.07 22.77 -1.73
C ILE A 159 10.07 21.53 -0.84
N GLU A 160 10.67 21.62 0.34
CA GLU A 160 10.67 20.54 1.32
C GLU A 160 9.37 20.58 2.11
N LEU A 161 8.61 19.49 2.06
CA LEU A 161 7.44 19.28 2.91
C LEU A 161 7.86 18.58 4.21
N THR A 162 7.46 19.20 5.30
CA THR A 162 7.64 18.75 6.68
C THR A 162 6.30 18.27 7.25
N SER A 163 6.29 17.72 8.46
CA SER A 163 5.04 17.31 9.12
C SER A 163 4.03 18.45 9.22
N GLY A 164 4.49 19.68 9.50
CA GLY A 164 3.61 20.85 9.61
C GLY A 164 2.88 21.23 8.31
N ASP A 165 3.37 20.76 7.15
CA ASP A 165 2.75 21.03 5.84
C ASP A 165 1.63 20.02 5.49
N VAL A 166 1.53 18.92 6.24
CA VAL A 166 0.61 17.79 5.96
C VAL A 166 -0.31 17.45 7.15
N GLU A 167 -0.21 18.23 8.23
CA GLU A 167 -1.06 18.18 9.43
C GLU A 167 -2.47 18.74 9.21
#